data_AF-A0A7R9WEY2-F1
#
_entry.id   AF-A0A7R9WEY2-F1
#
_cell.length_a   1.000
_cell.length_b   1.000
_cell.length_c   1.000
_cell.angle_alpha   90.00
_cell.angle_beta   90.00
_cell.angle_gamma   90.00
#
_symmetry.space_group_name_H-M   'P 1'
#
loop_
_entity.id
_entity.type
_entity.pdbx_description
1 polymer ?
#
loop_
_entity_poly.entity_id
_entity_poly.type
_entity_poly.pdbx_seq_one_letter_code
_entity_poly.pdbx_strand_id
1 'polypeptide(L)'
;ERQTSRHDRQSTGSRSYSRSGGGSVGSLSFGTIEIRQYTRVLGDNPACPAGPPISLGWKYSPKSTVVSIDEYETGRYPRRRDSSLRVSVKRREAMLRALGYSTRDLIEADRVRKKDQILRERTVCRLKYRRLEATMENAKRMAHINKSK
;
A
#
# COMPACT_ATOMS: atom_id res chain seq x y z
N GLU A 1 -37.93 -1.31 -11.89
CA GLU A 1 -37.25 -2.62 -11.98
C GLU A 1 -36.37 -2.69 -13.21
N ARG A 2 -35.08 -2.97 -13.05
CA ARG A 2 -34.21 -3.50 -14.12
C ARG A 2 -33.29 -4.52 -13.46
N GLN A 3 -33.69 -5.79 -13.59
CA GLN A 3 -32.93 -6.96 -13.19
C GLN A 3 -31.74 -7.11 -14.14
N THR A 4 -30.51 -7.15 -13.62
CA THR A 4 -29.37 -7.68 -14.37
C THR A 4 -29.01 -9.03 -13.77
N SER A 5 -29.38 -10.06 -14.53
CA SER A 5 -29.11 -11.47 -14.31
C SER A 5 -27.62 -11.71 -14.14
N ARG A 6 -27.23 -12.30 -13.01
CA ARG A 6 -25.86 -12.78 -12.77
C ARG A 6 -25.68 -14.05 -13.58
N HIS A 7 -24.83 -13.98 -14.60
CA HIS A 7 -24.42 -15.16 -15.34
C HIS A 7 -23.76 -16.19 -14.42
N ASP A 8 -24.34 -17.38 -14.47
CA ASP A 8 -23.92 -18.62 -13.86
C ASP A 8 -22.51 -18.99 -14.37
N ARG A 9 -21.53 -19.10 -13.46
CA ARG A 9 -20.19 -19.60 -13.80
C ARG A 9 -20.24 -21.12 -13.80
N GLN A 10 -20.60 -21.68 -14.95
CA GLN A 10 -20.45 -23.11 -15.19
C GLN A 10 -19.00 -23.54 -15.04
N SER A 11 -18.81 -24.55 -14.19
CA SER A 11 -17.56 -25.25 -13.93
C SER A 11 -17.10 -25.96 -15.20
N THR A 12 -15.96 -25.54 -15.77
CA THR A 12 -15.36 -26.19 -16.94
C THR A 12 -14.02 -26.84 -16.59
N GLY A 13 -14.03 -28.17 -16.61
CA GLY A 13 -12.90 -29.00 -17.03
C GLY A 13 -11.78 -29.21 -16.02
N SER A 14 -11.91 -30.24 -15.19
CA SER A 14 -10.76 -30.93 -14.58
C SER A 14 -9.90 -31.55 -15.68
N ARG A 15 -8.85 -30.84 -16.12
CA ARG A 15 -7.79 -31.43 -16.94
C ARG A 15 -6.91 -32.31 -16.06
N SER A 16 -7.14 -33.62 -16.10
CA SER A 16 -6.27 -34.62 -15.52
C SER A 16 -4.96 -34.68 -16.29
N TYR A 17 -3.92 -34.04 -15.76
CA TYR A 17 -2.55 -34.23 -16.22
C TYR A 17 -2.01 -35.52 -15.60
N SER A 18 -2.11 -36.63 -16.32
CA SER A 18 -1.38 -37.86 -16.00
C SER A 18 0.11 -37.64 -16.26
N ARG A 19 0.88 -37.33 -15.21
CA ARG A 19 2.35 -37.37 -15.25
C ARG A 19 2.83 -38.65 -14.60
N SER A 20 3.28 -39.59 -15.43
CA SER A 20 4.18 -40.67 -15.06
C SER A 20 5.57 -40.09 -14.76
N GLY A 21 6.15 -40.45 -13.62
CA GLY A 21 7.49 -40.02 -13.18
C GLY A 21 7.54 -39.75 -11.68
N GLY A 22 7.90 -40.79 -10.91
CA GLY A 22 7.97 -40.78 -9.46
C GLY A 22 9.08 -39.88 -8.92
N GLY A 23 8.71 -38.67 -8.55
CA GLY A 23 9.37 -37.83 -7.57
C GLY A 23 8.27 -37.15 -6.79
N SER A 24 8.32 -37.15 -5.46
CA SER A 24 7.32 -36.47 -4.64
C SER A 24 7.34 -34.98 -5.00
N VAL A 25 6.36 -34.53 -5.78
CA VAL A 25 6.15 -33.11 -6.04
C VAL A 25 5.78 -32.50 -4.69
N GLY A 26 6.74 -31.83 -4.05
CA GLY A 26 6.51 -31.17 -2.77
C GLY A 26 5.35 -30.21 -2.91
N SER A 27 4.28 -30.47 -2.16
CA SER A 27 3.15 -29.54 -2.08
C SER A 27 3.55 -28.38 -1.16
N LEU A 28 3.48 -27.15 -1.66
CA LEU A 28 3.65 -25.96 -0.84
C LEU A 28 2.32 -25.65 -0.16
N SER A 29 2.33 -25.60 1.17
CA SER A 29 1.20 -25.13 1.96
C SER A 29 1.63 -23.98 2.89
N PHE A 30 0.66 -23.16 3.26
CA PHE A 30 0.82 -22.14 4.30
C PHE A 30 0.29 -22.71 5.62
N GLY A 31 1.00 -22.49 6.72
CA GLY A 31 0.62 -23.04 8.03
C GLY A 31 -0.14 -22.04 8.89
N THR A 32 0.53 -20.98 9.32
CA THR A 32 0.02 -20.04 10.33
C THR A 32 0.12 -18.59 9.89
N ILE A 33 -0.74 -17.77 10.46
CA ILE A 33 -0.77 -16.32 10.32
C ILE A 33 -0.39 -15.71 11.67
N GLU A 34 0.56 -14.79 11.66
CA GLU A 34 0.89 -13.93 12.80
C GLU A 34 0.35 -12.51 12.56
N ILE A 35 -0.53 -12.04 13.45
CA ILE A 35 -1.11 -10.69 13.39
C ILE A 35 -0.42 -9.80 14.42
N ARG A 36 0.27 -8.75 13.94
CA ARG A 36 0.94 -7.75 14.77
C ARG A 36 0.16 -6.44 14.81
N GLN A 37 0.06 -5.84 15.99
CA GLN A 37 -0.59 -4.55 16.19
C GLN A 37 0.43 -3.45 16.38
N TYR A 38 0.49 -2.50 15.45
CA TYR A 38 1.40 -1.36 15.49
C TYR A 38 0.72 -0.12 16.05
N THR A 39 1.52 0.73 16.69
CA THR A 39 1.10 2.06 17.10
C THR A 39 0.65 2.88 15.89
N ARG A 40 -0.34 3.75 16.09
CA ARG A 40 -0.75 4.74 15.08
C ARG A 40 0.01 6.03 15.36
N VAL A 41 0.50 6.66 14.31
CA VAL A 41 1.26 7.92 14.38
C VAL A 41 0.82 8.87 13.27
N LEU A 42 1.17 10.15 13.43
CA LEU A 42 1.07 11.14 12.37
C LEU A 42 2.00 10.75 11.21
N GLY A 43 1.48 10.75 9.99
CA GLY A 43 2.22 10.31 8.80
C GLY A 43 2.62 11.45 7.86
N ASP A 44 3.05 11.05 6.67
CA ASP A 44 3.48 11.92 5.56
C ASP A 44 2.90 11.48 4.19
N ASN A 45 1.96 10.54 4.15
CA ASN A 45 1.46 9.96 2.90
C ASN A 45 0.81 11.00 1.96
N PRO A 46 1.44 11.34 0.81
CA PRO A 46 0.96 12.38 -0.10
C PRO A 46 -0.29 11.98 -0.89
N ALA A 47 -0.66 10.68 -0.90
CA ALA A 47 -1.86 10.18 -1.60
C ALA A 47 -3.15 10.42 -0.81
N CYS A 48 -3.06 10.90 0.44
CA CYS A 48 -4.24 11.34 1.18
C CYS A 48 -4.82 12.61 0.52
N PRO A 49 -6.13 12.63 0.18
CA PRO A 49 -6.70 13.74 -0.60
C PRO A 49 -6.78 15.06 0.17
N ALA A 50 -6.88 15.02 1.50
CA ALA A 50 -6.95 16.20 2.37
C ALA A 50 -6.66 15.84 3.83
N GLY A 51 -6.20 16.81 4.61
CA GLY A 51 -5.97 16.68 6.05
C GLY A 51 -4.80 15.78 6.41
N PRO A 52 -4.50 15.65 7.72
CA PRO A 52 -3.34 14.93 8.19
C PRO A 52 -3.44 13.43 7.84
N PRO A 53 -2.37 12.83 7.31
CA PRO A 53 -2.29 11.40 7.09
C PRO A 53 -1.99 10.66 8.40
N ILE A 54 -2.40 9.39 8.47
CA ILE A 54 -2.04 8.47 9.57
C ILE A 54 -1.12 7.40 9.01
N SER A 55 -0.12 7.03 9.79
CA SER A 55 0.79 5.93 9.51
C SER A 55 0.89 4.96 10.69
N LEU A 56 1.51 3.82 10.44
CA LEU A 56 1.94 2.90 11.51
C LEU A 56 3.31 3.35 12.03
N GLY A 57 3.46 3.41 13.34
CA GLY A 57 4.74 3.65 13.99
C GLY A 57 5.55 2.36 14.12
N TRP A 58 6.81 2.48 14.53
CA TRP A 58 7.71 1.34 14.68
C TRP A 58 7.39 0.43 15.88
N LYS A 59 6.76 0.98 16.92
CA LYS A 59 6.39 0.24 18.12
C LYS A 59 5.17 -0.64 17.83
N TYR A 60 5.26 -1.92 18.21
CA TYR A 60 4.16 -2.88 18.14
C TYR A 60 3.92 -3.54 19.49
N SER A 61 2.71 -4.06 19.69
CA SER A 61 2.37 -4.87 20.86
C SER A 61 3.09 -6.21 20.78
N PRO A 62 3.86 -6.63 21.80
CA PRO A 62 4.52 -7.93 21.81
C PRO A 62 3.53 -9.10 21.87
N LYS A 63 2.28 -8.84 22.25
CA LYS A 63 1.18 -9.80 22.14
C LYS A 63 0.76 -9.90 20.68
N SER A 64 1.31 -10.87 19.95
CA SER A 64 0.83 -11.24 18.61
C SER A 64 -0.23 -12.33 18.69
N THR A 65 -1.17 -12.28 17.77
CA THR A 65 -2.16 -13.37 17.59
C THR A 65 -1.60 -14.32 16.55
N VAL A 66 -1.41 -15.58 16.93
CA VAL A 66 -1.00 -16.65 16.02
C VAL A 66 -2.18 -17.59 15.83
N VAL A 67 -2.58 -17.81 14.58
CA VAL A 67 -3.73 -18.62 14.20
C VAL A 67 -3.40 -19.45 12.97
N SER A 68 -4.02 -20.63 12.82
CA SER A 68 -3.88 -21.39 11.57
C SER A 68 -4.52 -20.64 10.40
N ILE A 69 -4.02 -20.86 9.18
CA ILE A 69 -4.63 -20.25 8.00
C ILE A 69 -6.09 -20.67 7.82
N ASP A 70 -6.40 -21.95 8.09
CA ASP A 70 -7.73 -22.51 7.91
C ASP A 70 -8.74 -21.90 8.90
N GLU A 71 -8.34 -21.77 10.17
CA GLU A 71 -9.16 -21.10 11.19
C GLU A 71 -9.39 -19.62 10.87
N TYR A 72 -8.37 -18.92 10.36
CA TYR A 72 -8.52 -17.52 9.97
C TYR A 72 -9.48 -17.35 8.78
N GLU A 73 -9.37 -18.18 7.73
CA GLU A 73 -10.20 -18.06 6.54
C GLU A 73 -11.65 -18.52 6.78
N THR A 74 -11.89 -19.48 7.68
CA THR A 74 -13.26 -19.91 8.06
C THR A 74 -14.04 -18.80 8.79
N GLY A 75 -13.38 -18.04 9.66
CA GLY A 75 -13.98 -16.92 10.39
C GLY A 75 -13.98 -15.58 9.63
N ARG A 76 -13.42 -15.52 8.42
CA ARG A 76 -13.15 -14.26 7.72
C ARG A 76 -14.42 -13.64 7.15
N TYR A 77 -14.64 -12.36 7.47
CA TYR A 77 -15.67 -11.57 6.80
C TYR A 77 -15.45 -11.46 5.28
N PRO A 78 -16.51 -11.29 4.48
CA PRO A 78 -16.40 -11.09 3.04
C PRO A 78 -15.44 -9.96 2.67
N ARG A 79 -14.80 -10.09 1.49
CA ARG A 79 -13.86 -9.07 1.01
C ARG A 79 -14.53 -7.70 0.95
N ARG A 80 -13.91 -6.75 1.66
CA ARG A 80 -14.34 -5.37 1.74
C ARG A 80 -14.24 -4.67 0.38
N ARG A 81 -15.20 -3.79 0.08
CA ARG A 81 -15.13 -2.89 -1.09
C ARG A 81 -14.05 -1.83 -0.87
N ASP A 82 -13.42 -1.37 -1.95
CA ASP A 82 -12.34 -0.37 -1.90
C ASP A 82 -12.74 0.89 -1.13
N SER A 83 -13.97 1.38 -1.34
CA SER A 83 -14.51 2.55 -0.64
C SER A 83 -14.50 2.40 0.88
N SER A 84 -14.65 1.18 1.39
CA SER A 84 -14.63 0.91 2.83
C SER A 84 -13.20 0.82 3.41
N LEU A 85 -12.19 0.58 2.57
CA LEU A 85 -10.79 0.53 3.00
C LEU A 85 -10.21 1.93 3.27
N ARG A 86 -10.84 2.98 2.72
CA ARG A 86 -10.46 4.37 2.95
C ARG A 86 -11.01 4.88 4.28
N VAL A 87 -10.14 5.48 5.08
CA VAL A 87 -10.53 6.19 6.31
C VAL A 87 -10.86 7.64 5.95
N SER A 88 -12.01 8.15 6.38
CA SER A 88 -12.40 9.55 6.15
C SER A 88 -11.50 10.54 6.90
N VAL A 89 -11.40 11.78 6.41
CA VAL A 89 -10.58 12.85 7.02
C VAL A 89 -10.96 13.06 8.49
N LYS A 90 -12.26 13.25 8.77
CA LYS A 90 -12.79 13.42 10.12
C LYS A 90 -12.39 12.28 11.07
N ARG A 91 -12.46 11.03 10.57
CA ARG A 91 -12.08 9.85 11.36
C ARG A 91 -10.57 9.82 11.60
N ARG A 92 -9.75 10.24 10.64
CA ARG A 92 -8.30 10.34 10.84
C ARG A 92 -7.95 11.38 11.90
N GLU A 93 -8.50 12.58 11.79
CA GLU A 93 -8.27 13.64 12.78
C GLU A 93 -8.73 13.22 14.17
N ALA A 94 -9.90 12.58 14.31
CA ALA A 94 -10.37 12.06 15.59
C ALA A 94 -9.40 11.03 16.19
N MET A 95 -8.88 10.10 15.36
CA MET A 95 -7.89 9.13 15.82
C MET A 95 -6.59 9.80 16.29
N LEU A 96 -6.10 10.82 15.57
CA LEU A 96 -4.89 11.53 15.93
C LEU A 96 -5.08 12.40 17.19
N ARG A 97 -6.22 13.07 17.34
CA ARG A 97 -6.55 13.81 18.57
C ARG A 97 -6.64 12.89 19.78
N ALA A 98 -7.22 11.71 19.62
CA ALA A 98 -7.27 10.70 20.69
C ALA A 98 -5.88 10.19 21.11
N LEU A 99 -4.86 10.35 20.26
CA LEU A 99 -3.46 10.04 20.58
C LEU A 99 -2.70 11.21 21.20
N GLY A 100 -3.36 12.36 21.39
CA GLY A 100 -2.77 13.55 22.03
C GLY A 100 -2.11 14.54 21.07
N TYR A 101 -2.22 14.35 19.74
CA TYR A 101 -1.68 15.33 18.78
C TYR A 101 -2.46 16.65 18.86
N SER A 102 -1.72 17.76 18.92
CA SER A 102 -2.29 19.09 18.97
C SER A 102 -2.82 19.51 17.60
N THR A 103 -3.73 20.50 17.59
CA THR A 103 -4.20 21.08 16.32
C THR A 103 -3.04 21.63 15.47
N ARG A 104 -1.99 22.16 16.12
CA ARG A 104 -0.79 22.65 15.43
C ARG A 104 -0.08 21.53 14.67
N ASP A 105 0.10 20.37 15.31
CA ASP A 105 0.76 19.21 14.68
C ASP A 105 -0.02 18.72 13.45
N LEU A 106 -1.35 18.69 13.56
CA LEU A 106 -2.22 18.28 12.45
C LEU A 106 -2.11 19.22 11.25
N ILE A 107 -2.09 20.54 11.51
CA ILE A 107 -1.93 21.56 10.47
C ILE A 107 -0.55 21.44 9.82
N GLU A 108 0.50 21.25 10.60
CA GLU A 108 1.86 21.09 10.11
C GLU A 108 1.99 19.85 9.22
N ALA A 109 1.47 18.72 9.65
CA ALA A 109 1.49 17.49 8.86
C ALA A 109 0.68 17.61 7.56
N ASP A 110 -0.48 18.29 7.54
CA ASP A 110 -1.20 18.51 6.29
C ASP A 110 -0.43 19.45 5.34
N ARG A 111 0.29 20.45 5.87
CA ARG A 111 1.18 21.30 5.06
C ARG A 111 2.31 20.50 4.42
N VAL A 112 2.98 19.64 5.19
CA VAL A 112 4.04 18.75 4.68
C VAL A 112 3.47 17.80 3.62
N ARG A 113 2.37 17.10 3.92
CA ARG A 113 1.67 16.23 2.98
C ARG A 113 1.35 16.94 1.66
N LYS A 114 0.82 18.17 1.72
CA LYS A 114 0.49 18.97 0.53
C LYS A 114 1.72 19.32 -0.29
N LYS A 115 2.83 19.68 0.37
CA LYS A 115 4.11 19.91 -0.29
C LYS A 115 4.58 18.66 -1.03
N ASP A 116 4.55 17.51 -0.37
CA ASP A 116 4.98 16.24 -0.96
C ASP A 116 4.07 15.78 -2.09
N GLN A 117 2.76 16.05 -2.00
CA GLN A 117 1.82 15.82 -3.10
C GLN A 117 2.23 16.61 -4.35
N ILE A 118 2.50 17.91 -4.21
CA ILE A 118 2.94 18.77 -5.33
C ILE A 118 4.28 18.27 -5.90
N LEU A 119 5.23 17.91 -5.04
CA LEU A 119 6.51 17.35 -5.48
C LEU A 119 6.31 16.04 -6.25
N ARG A 120 5.44 15.15 -5.77
CA ARG A 120 5.15 13.88 -6.43
C ARG A 120 4.49 14.08 -7.79
N GLU A 121 3.54 15.00 -7.90
CA GLU A 121 2.90 15.38 -9.17
C GLU A 121 3.95 15.90 -10.18
N ARG A 122 4.88 16.76 -9.74
CA ARG A 122 6.00 17.21 -10.58
C ARG A 122 6.89 16.05 -11.02
N THR A 123 7.24 15.14 -10.11
CA THR A 123 8.02 13.94 -10.47
C THR A 123 7.28 13.10 -11.50
N VAL A 124 5.98 12.85 -11.32
CA VAL A 124 5.17 12.06 -12.26
C VAL A 124 5.13 12.70 -13.64
N CYS A 125 4.96 14.03 -13.73
CA CYS A 125 5.04 14.75 -14.99
C CYS A 125 6.42 14.62 -15.65
N ARG A 126 7.49 14.75 -14.85
CA ARG A 126 8.88 14.67 -15.31
C ARG A 126 9.29 13.27 -15.78
N LEU A 127 8.71 12.20 -15.21
CA LEU A 127 9.05 10.82 -15.56
C LEU A 127 8.94 10.53 -17.07
N LYS A 128 8.05 11.24 -17.79
CA LYS A 128 7.91 11.14 -19.25
C LYS A 128 9.21 11.44 -20.00
N TYR A 129 10.03 12.34 -19.47
CA TYR A 129 11.27 12.81 -20.09
C TYR A 129 12.53 12.26 -19.43
N ARG A 130 12.40 11.27 -18.53
CA ARG A 130 13.52 10.73 -17.73
C ARG A 130 14.75 10.31 -18.56
N ARG A 131 14.54 9.71 -19.74
CA ARG A 131 15.64 9.27 -20.61
C ARG A 131 16.40 10.46 -21.21
N LEU A 132 15.68 11.48 -21.67
CA LEU A 132 16.26 12.69 -22.24
C LEU A 132 17.01 13.50 -21.15
N GLU A 133 16.43 13.61 -19.95
CA GLU A 133 17.11 14.28 -18.85
C GLU A 133 18.43 13.60 -18.48
N ALA A 134 18.46 12.26 -18.46
CA ALA A 134 19.68 11.50 -18.16
C ALA A 134 20.78 11.69 -19.21
N THR A 135 20.44 11.72 -20.52
CA THR A 135 21.44 11.98 -21.57
C THR A 135 21.98 13.40 -21.48
N MET A 136 21.12 14.39 -21.24
CA MET A 136 21.53 15.79 -21.04
C MET A 136 22.42 15.97 -19.81
N GLU A 137 22.10 15.30 -18.70
CA GLU A 137 22.91 15.34 -17.48
C GLU A 137 24.31 14.74 -17.70
N ASN A 138 24.39 13.59 -18.38
CA ASN A 138 25.67 12.98 -18.73
C ASN A 138 26.51 13.90 -19.62
N ALA A 139 25.91 14.51 -20.65
CA ALA A 139 26.60 15.46 -21.51
C ALA A 139 27.12 16.68 -20.72
N LYS A 140 26.33 17.22 -19.79
CA LYS A 140 26.76 18.32 -18.90
C LYS A 140 27.93 17.94 -18.02
N ARG A 141 27.90 16.74 -17.40
CA ARG A 141 29.02 16.24 -16.58
C ARG A 141 30.29 16.11 -17.41
N MET A 142 30.21 15.57 -18.62
CA MET A 142 31.35 15.45 -19.53
C MET A 142 31.91 16.83 -19.93
N ALA A 143 31.04 17.79 -20.24
CA ALA A 143 31.47 19.15 -20.55
C ALA A 143 32.16 19.83 -19.36
N HIS A 144 31.68 19.61 -18.12
CA HIS A 144 32.31 20.17 -16.92
C HIS A 144 33.69 19.56 -16.64
N ILE A 145 33.84 18.24 -16.82
CA ILE A 145 35.13 17.54 -16.70
C ILE A 145 36.13 18.08 -17.73
N ASN A 146 35.71 18.26 -18.99
CA ASN A 146 36.59 18.75 -20.05
C ASN A 146 36.98 20.22 -19.88
N LYS A 147 36.20 21.01 -19.13
CA LYS A 147 36.50 22.43 -18.85
C LYS A 147 37.43 22.63 -17.64
N SER A 148 37.67 21.57 -16.86
CA SER A 148 38.52 21.57 -15.66
C SER A 148 39.89 20.91 -15.91
N LYS A 149 40.16 20.53 -17.17
CA LYS A 149 41.47 20.12 -17.69
C LYS A 149 42.02 21.25 -18.54
#